data_AF-A0A6G6Y638-F1
#
_entry.id   AF-A0A6G6Y638-F1
#
_cell.length_a   1.000
_cell.length_b   1.000
_cell.length_c   1.000
_cell.angle_alpha   90.00
_cell.angle_beta   90.00
_cell.angle_gamma   90.00
#
_symmetry.space_group_name_H-M   'P 1'
#
loop_
_entity.id
_entity.type
_entity.pdbx_description
1 polymer ?
#
loop_
_entity_poly.entity_id
_entity_poly.type
_entity_poly.pdbx_seq_one_letter_code
_entity_poly.pdbx_strand_id
1 'polypeptide(L)'
;MYLASLRHNLGGILRFSGRSSREFFWPYALTLLGVTVAATILVMAPAMFRMSETYAREHPEQVVETVGPGGYSIEVKDPPPDLFRNIDIPLTELGIVGGLFLLLLAAAVTRRLHDRGLPGILGILPLIPFSASAFYFMPRIFHQFALADGSPPTAFVAAFFCNLLYLGLLLGLGLLLAMKGQPQSNRYGDPPEPGRGEATP
;
A
#
# COMPACT_ATOMS: atom_id res chain seq x y z
N MET A 1 22.80 2.81 -13.44
CA MET A 1 21.47 2.25 -13.79
C MET A 1 20.36 2.76 -12.86
N TYR A 2 20.48 2.65 -11.53
CA TYR A 2 19.44 3.08 -10.57
C TYR A 2 18.86 4.49 -10.80
N LEU A 3 19.69 5.53 -10.88
CA LEU A 3 19.23 6.92 -11.13
C LEU A 3 18.53 7.08 -12.49
N ALA A 4 18.95 6.31 -13.50
CA ALA A 4 18.30 6.30 -14.80
C ALA A 4 16.88 5.69 -14.71
N SER A 5 16.69 4.65 -13.89
CA SER A 5 15.37 4.06 -13.61
C SER A 5 14.42 5.05 -12.94
N LEU A 6 14.92 5.82 -11.96
CA LEU A 6 14.11 6.87 -11.31
C LEU A 6 13.73 7.96 -12.30
N ARG A 7 14.71 8.54 -13.02
CA ARG A 7 14.47 9.60 -14.01
C ARG A 7 13.52 9.13 -15.12
N HIS A 8 13.70 7.90 -15.61
CA HIS A 8 12.85 7.34 -16.67
C HIS A 8 11.39 7.24 -16.23
N ASN A 9 11.13 6.70 -15.03
CA ASN A 9 9.76 6.52 -14.56
C ASN A 9 9.12 7.83 -14.09
N LEU A 10 9.87 8.70 -13.42
CA LEU A 10 9.37 10.02 -12.99
C LEU A 10 9.08 10.93 -14.19
N GLY A 11 9.91 10.92 -15.23
CA GLY A 11 9.64 11.64 -16.47
C GLY A 11 8.47 11.08 -17.28
N GLY A 12 7.96 9.89 -16.92
CA GLY A 12 6.90 9.18 -17.60
C GLY A 12 5.68 8.88 -16.73
N ILE A 13 5.44 9.62 -15.64
CA ILE A 13 4.34 9.34 -14.69
C ILE A 13 2.97 9.31 -15.38
N LEU A 14 2.77 10.13 -16.43
CA LEU A 14 1.52 10.19 -17.19
C LEU A 14 1.56 9.38 -18.50
N ARG A 15 2.66 8.67 -18.77
CA ARG A 15 2.85 7.94 -20.03
C ARG A 15 2.47 6.47 -19.88
N PHE A 16 1.21 6.15 -20.13
CA PHE A 16 0.70 4.78 -20.05
C PHE A 16 1.02 3.91 -21.28
N SER A 17 1.66 4.47 -22.31
CA SER A 17 2.09 3.74 -23.50
C SER A 17 3.55 3.29 -23.43
N GLY A 18 3.90 2.34 -24.30
CA GLY A 18 5.25 1.78 -24.39
C GLY A 18 5.50 0.63 -23.43
N ARG A 19 6.78 0.21 -23.36
CA ARG A 19 7.24 -0.97 -22.64
C ARG A 19 8.36 -0.60 -21.67
N SER A 20 8.44 -1.31 -20.54
CA SER A 20 9.51 -1.14 -19.55
C SER A 20 10.11 -2.48 -19.18
N SER A 21 11.44 -2.58 -19.23
CA SER A 21 12.16 -3.76 -18.75
C SER A 21 12.08 -3.86 -17.21
N ARG A 22 12.37 -5.06 -16.68
CA ARG A 22 12.42 -5.33 -15.23
C ARG A 22 13.49 -4.50 -14.51
N GLU A 23 14.58 -4.18 -15.20
CA GLU A 23 15.73 -3.44 -14.66
C GLU A 23 15.41 -1.97 -14.41
N PHE A 24 14.52 -1.39 -15.22
CA PHE A 24 14.02 -0.04 -14.99
C PHE A 24 12.81 -0.02 -14.04
N PHE A 25 12.02 -1.09 -13.99
CA PHE A 25 10.83 -1.17 -13.16
C PHE A 25 11.14 -1.39 -11.67
N TRP A 26 11.88 -2.45 -11.32
CA TRP A 26 12.04 -2.88 -9.92
C TRP A 26 12.77 -1.88 -9.03
N PRO A 27 13.88 -1.25 -9.46
CA PRO A 27 14.52 -0.22 -8.64
C PRO A 27 13.54 0.90 -8.29
N TYR A 28 12.78 1.40 -9.27
CA TYR A 28 11.78 2.44 -9.04
C TYR A 28 10.65 1.96 -8.11
N ALA A 29 10.09 0.77 -8.35
CA ALA A 29 9.00 0.22 -7.55
C ALA A 29 9.42 -0.01 -6.08
N LEU A 30 10.62 -0.53 -5.85
CA LEU A 30 11.17 -0.76 -4.51
C LEU A 30 11.48 0.56 -3.80
N THR A 31 12.01 1.56 -4.51
CA THR A 31 12.20 2.91 -3.95
C THR A 31 10.87 3.51 -3.51
N LEU A 32 9.84 3.46 -4.37
CA LEU A 32 8.52 3.96 -4.01
C LEU A 32 7.93 3.20 -2.83
N LEU A 33 8.09 1.87 -2.78
CA LEU A 33 7.64 1.06 -1.64
C LEU A 33 8.34 1.50 -0.35
N GLY A 34 9.66 1.66 -0.37
CA GLY A 34 10.43 2.11 0.79
C GLY A 34 10.02 3.51 1.26
N VAL A 35 9.85 4.45 0.33
CA VAL A 35 9.35 5.81 0.62
C VAL A 35 7.94 5.77 1.22
N THR A 36 7.07 4.91 0.69
CA THR A 36 5.69 4.76 1.19
C THR A 36 5.67 4.18 2.60
N VAL A 37 6.48 3.15 2.88
CA VAL A 37 6.62 2.59 4.23
C VAL A 37 7.15 3.64 5.21
N ALA A 38 8.18 4.40 4.82
CA ALA A 38 8.70 5.49 5.65
C ALA A 38 7.64 6.58 5.89
N ALA A 39 6.90 7.00 4.87
CA ALA A 39 5.82 7.97 5.00
C ALA A 39 4.71 7.47 5.93
N THR A 40 4.29 6.20 5.81
CA THR A 40 3.33 5.57 6.71
C THR A 40 3.81 5.60 8.16
N ILE A 41 5.08 5.30 8.42
CA ILE A 41 5.66 5.37 9.78
C ILE A 41 5.65 6.80 10.30
N LEU A 42 6.03 7.77 9.46
CA LEU A 42 6.06 9.19 9.81
C LEU A 42 4.67 9.78 10.07
N VAL A 43 3.62 9.20 9.49
CA VAL A 43 2.22 9.54 9.77
C VAL A 43 1.73 8.83 11.05
N MET A 44 1.93 7.52 11.15
CA MET A 44 1.38 6.68 12.22
C MET A 44 2.03 6.92 13.57
N ALA A 45 3.36 6.97 13.64
CA ALA A 45 4.05 7.03 14.93
C ALA A 45 3.67 8.31 15.70
N PRO A 46 3.72 9.52 15.12
CA PRO A 46 3.30 10.73 15.82
C PRO A 46 1.81 10.72 16.17
N ALA A 47 0.95 10.14 15.32
CA ALA A 47 -0.48 10.04 15.59
C ALA A 47 -0.74 9.17 16.83
N MET A 48 -0.08 8.01 16.93
CA MET A 48 -0.20 7.13 18.09
C MET A 48 0.33 7.78 19.37
N PHE A 49 1.47 8.47 19.31
CA PHE A 49 1.99 9.23 20.46
C PHE A 49 1.00 10.30 20.95
N ARG A 50 0.45 11.11 20.03
CA ARG A 50 -0.55 12.13 20.39
C ARG A 50 -1.82 11.52 21.00
N MET A 51 -2.26 10.38 20.47
CA MET A 51 -3.43 9.68 20.97
C MET A 51 -3.21 9.18 22.41
N SER A 52 -2.08 8.52 22.68
CA SER A 52 -1.72 8.04 24.02
C SER A 52 -1.53 9.19 25.02
N GLU A 53 -0.89 10.28 24.61
CA GLU A 53 -0.68 11.45 25.48
C GLU A 53 -1.99 12.15 25.83
N THR A 54 -2.87 12.34 24.84
CA THR A 54 -4.20 12.94 25.08
C THR A 54 -5.01 12.09 26.04
N TYR A 55 -5.01 10.76 25.82
CA TYR A 55 -5.69 9.82 26.68
C TYR A 55 -5.15 9.83 28.12
N ALA A 56 -3.83 9.83 28.31
CA ALA A 56 -3.22 9.87 29.64
C ALA A 56 -3.54 11.16 30.40
N ARG A 57 -3.70 12.29 29.70
CA ARG A 57 -4.12 13.56 30.31
C ARG A 57 -5.60 13.56 30.70
N GLU A 58 -6.45 12.93 29.90
CA GLU A 58 -7.90 12.88 30.13
C GLU A 58 -8.30 11.84 31.18
N HIS A 59 -7.51 10.76 31.33
CA HIS A 59 -7.76 9.65 32.25
C HIS A 59 -6.53 9.27 33.10
N PRO A 60 -6.00 10.20 33.93
CA PRO A 60 -4.77 9.97 34.70
C PRO A 60 -4.88 8.78 35.67
N GLU A 61 -6.09 8.42 36.10
CA GLU A 61 -6.38 7.28 36.99
C GLU A 61 -6.37 5.91 36.29
N GLN A 62 -6.39 5.86 34.95
CA GLN A 62 -6.45 4.61 34.16
C GLN A 62 -5.12 4.25 33.48
N VAL A 63 -4.09 5.05 33.73
CA VAL A 63 -2.77 4.91 33.11
C VAL A 63 -1.72 4.58 34.17
N VAL A 64 -0.95 3.53 33.94
CA VAL A 64 0.28 3.28 34.71
C VAL A 64 1.44 3.83 33.89
N GLU A 65 1.91 5.02 34.27
CA GLU A 65 3.10 5.61 33.68
C GLU A 65 4.35 4.98 34.31
N THR A 66 5.15 4.29 33.49
CA THR A 66 6.45 3.78 33.93
C THR A 66 7.54 4.62 33.27
N VAL A 67 8.09 5.58 34.02
CA VAL A 67 9.24 6.40 33.59
C VAL A 67 10.52 5.71 34.07
N GLY A 68 11.32 5.19 33.13
CA GLY A 68 12.59 4.55 33.43
C GLY A 68 13.77 5.19 32.69
N PRO A 69 15.03 4.93 33.10
CA PRO A 69 16.24 5.48 32.46
C PRO A 69 16.40 5.15 30.97
N GLY A 70 15.56 4.27 30.42
CA GLY A 70 15.59 3.82 29.01
C GLY A 70 14.31 4.10 28.21
N GLY A 71 13.31 4.80 28.76
CA GLY A 71 12.11 5.13 27.98
C GLY A 71 10.90 5.55 28.81
N TYR A 72 9.93 6.14 28.10
CA TYR A 72 8.59 6.48 28.60
C TYR A 72 7.59 5.46 28.04
N SER A 73 6.93 4.72 28.92
CA SER A 73 5.90 3.73 28.55
C SER A 73 4.58 4.07 29.26
N ILE A 74 3.52 4.21 28.48
CA ILE A 74 2.14 4.41 28.93
C ILE A 74 1.44 3.06 28.78
N GLU A 75 1.05 2.43 29.89
CA GLU A 75 0.20 1.24 29.87
C GLU A 75 -1.23 1.66 30.23
N VAL A 76 -2.16 1.51 29.28
CA VAL A 76 -3.59 1.80 29.46
C VAL A 76 -4.27 0.54 29.96
N LYS A 77 -4.83 0.57 31.18
CA LYS A 77 -5.72 -0.50 31.65
C LYS A 77 -7.08 -0.35 30.98
N ASP A 78 -7.52 -1.41 30.32
CA ASP A 78 -8.81 -1.50 29.61
C ASP A 78 -9.06 -0.36 28.62
N PRO A 79 -8.53 -0.43 27.38
CA PRO A 79 -8.65 0.64 26.39
C PRO A 79 -10.14 0.89 26.06
N PRO A 80 -10.67 2.08 26.36
CA PRO A 80 -12.09 2.35 26.17
C PRO A 80 -12.39 2.59 24.68
N PRO A 81 -13.67 2.39 24.26
CA PRO A 81 -14.05 2.40 22.85
C PRO A 81 -13.81 3.74 22.13
N ASP A 82 -13.66 4.83 22.88
CA ASP A 82 -13.41 6.19 22.43
C ASP A 82 -11.93 6.53 22.23
N LEU A 83 -10.99 5.64 22.59
CA LEU A 83 -9.57 5.82 22.28
C LEU A 83 -9.32 6.07 20.78
N PHE A 84 -10.14 5.48 19.91
CA PHE A 84 -10.04 5.62 18.46
C PHE A 84 -10.91 6.73 17.85
N ARG A 85 -11.50 7.61 18.68
CA ARG A 85 -12.45 8.64 18.24
C ARG A 85 -11.90 9.59 17.15
N ASN A 86 -10.58 9.82 17.14
CA ASN A 86 -9.88 10.71 16.20
C ASN A 86 -8.98 9.96 15.19
N ILE A 87 -9.29 8.70 14.88
CA ILE A 87 -8.52 7.89 13.93
C ILE A 87 -8.72 8.33 12.46
N ASP A 88 -9.74 9.14 12.20
CA ASP A 88 -10.12 9.65 10.88
C ASP A 88 -9.03 10.52 10.22
N ILE A 89 -8.37 11.39 11.00
CA ILE A 89 -7.26 12.24 10.53
C ILE A 89 -6.09 11.38 10.01
N PRO A 90 -5.48 10.49 10.84
CA PRO A 90 -4.38 9.68 10.38
C PRO A 90 -4.79 8.70 9.26
N LEU A 91 -6.04 8.21 9.23
CA LEU A 91 -6.53 7.38 8.12
C LEU A 91 -6.62 8.15 6.80
N THR A 92 -7.02 9.42 6.84
CA THR A 92 -7.07 10.29 5.65
C THR A 92 -5.66 10.54 5.10
N GLU A 93 -4.69 10.82 5.97
CA GLU A 93 -3.29 10.99 5.60
C GLU A 93 -2.71 9.72 4.97
N LEU A 94 -3.01 8.55 5.55
CA LEU A 94 -2.64 7.26 4.96
C LEU A 94 -3.29 7.03 3.59
N GLY A 95 -4.55 7.45 3.42
CA GLY A 95 -5.24 7.41 2.14
C GLY A 95 -4.53 8.25 1.07
N ILE A 96 -4.06 9.44 1.42
CA ILE A 96 -3.28 10.30 0.53
C ILE A 96 -1.94 9.65 0.16
N VAL A 97 -1.20 9.14 1.14
CA VAL A 97 0.10 8.46 0.92
C VAL A 97 -0.09 7.25 -0.01
N GLY A 98 -1.09 6.41 0.26
CA GLY A 98 -1.42 5.26 -0.58
C GLY A 98 -1.87 5.67 -1.99
N GLY A 99 -2.70 6.70 -2.11
CA GLY A 99 -3.14 7.24 -3.40
C GLY A 99 -1.97 7.75 -4.25
N LEU A 100 -1.05 8.50 -3.65
CA LEU A 100 0.16 8.98 -4.32
C LEU A 100 1.06 7.82 -4.77
N PHE A 101 1.25 6.80 -3.91
CA PHE A 101 1.99 5.59 -4.29
C PHE A 101 1.38 4.92 -5.53
N LEU A 102 0.05 4.73 -5.53
CA LEU A 102 -0.65 4.14 -6.67
C LEU A 102 -0.51 4.98 -7.93
N LEU A 103 -0.67 6.31 -7.84
CA LEU A 103 -0.53 7.23 -8.97
C LEU A 103 0.89 7.18 -9.58
N LEU A 104 1.91 7.22 -8.72
CA LEU A 104 3.32 7.18 -9.16
C LEU A 104 3.70 5.82 -9.77
N LEU A 105 3.07 4.74 -9.33
CA LEU A 105 3.34 3.39 -9.81
C LEU A 105 2.50 3.01 -11.05
N ALA A 106 1.33 3.64 -11.24
CA ALA A 106 0.34 3.24 -12.24
C ALA A 106 0.92 3.10 -13.65
N ALA A 107 1.53 4.17 -14.18
CA ALA A 107 2.09 4.14 -15.53
C ALA A 107 3.28 3.17 -15.65
N ALA A 108 4.07 2.98 -14.59
CA ALA A 108 5.17 2.02 -14.58
C ALA A 108 4.68 0.57 -14.64
N VAL A 109 3.64 0.23 -13.86
CA VAL A 109 2.97 -1.08 -13.89
C VAL A 109 2.35 -1.35 -15.25
N THR A 110 1.67 -0.36 -15.83
CA THR A 110 1.10 -0.48 -17.18
C THR A 110 2.18 -0.81 -18.22
N ARG A 111 3.27 -0.03 -18.26
CA ARG A 111 4.39 -0.30 -19.19
C ARG A 111 5.06 -1.65 -18.96
N ARG A 112 5.11 -2.13 -17.71
CA ARG A 112 5.66 -3.45 -17.37
C ARG A 112 4.74 -4.59 -17.84
N LEU A 113 3.43 -4.43 -17.72
CA LEU A 113 2.45 -5.38 -18.25
C LEU A 113 2.47 -5.41 -19.78
N HIS A 114 2.60 -4.25 -20.42
CA HIS A 114 2.76 -4.12 -21.87
C HIS A 114 4.01 -4.83 -22.40
N ASP A 115 5.10 -4.86 -21.63
CA ASP A 115 6.30 -5.62 -21.99
C ASP A 115 6.04 -7.13 -22.15
N ARG A 116 4.94 -7.62 -21.58
CA ARG A 116 4.48 -9.02 -21.71
C ARG A 116 3.33 -9.19 -22.71
N GLY A 117 2.92 -8.13 -23.41
CA GLY A 117 1.74 -8.13 -24.27
C GLY A 117 0.40 -8.11 -23.51
N LEU A 118 0.44 -8.01 -22.18
CA LEU A 118 -0.74 -7.97 -21.32
C LEU A 118 -1.35 -6.57 -21.27
N PRO A 119 -2.68 -6.44 -21.05
CA PRO A 119 -3.31 -5.14 -20.94
C PRO A 119 -3.03 -4.50 -19.57
N GLY A 120 -2.80 -3.18 -19.56
CA GLY A 120 -2.54 -2.42 -18.33
C GLY A 120 -3.63 -2.50 -17.27
N ILE A 121 -4.87 -2.80 -17.67
CA ILE A 121 -6.02 -2.96 -16.76
C ILE A 121 -5.83 -4.07 -15.74
N LEU A 122 -4.96 -5.07 -16.01
CA LEU A 122 -4.64 -6.10 -15.02
C LEU A 122 -4.00 -5.52 -13.75
N GLY A 123 -3.34 -4.36 -13.84
CA GLY A 123 -2.79 -3.66 -12.69
C GLY A 123 -3.85 -3.12 -11.72
N ILE A 124 -5.10 -2.95 -12.18
CA ILE A 124 -6.22 -2.43 -11.38
C ILE A 124 -6.93 -3.57 -10.63
N LEU A 125 -6.80 -4.83 -11.06
CA LEU A 125 -7.55 -5.95 -10.49
C LEU A 125 -7.43 -6.07 -8.96
N PRO A 126 -6.25 -5.93 -8.33
CA PRO A 126 -6.16 -5.97 -6.87
C PRO A 126 -6.87 -4.79 -6.17
N LEU A 127 -7.03 -3.65 -6.85
CA LEU A 127 -7.68 -2.48 -6.26
C LEU A 127 -9.18 -2.68 -6.04
N ILE A 128 -9.82 -3.58 -6.78
CA ILE A 128 -11.26 -3.86 -6.66
C ILE A 128 -11.59 -4.45 -5.27
N PRO A 129 -11.05 -5.62 -4.87
CA PRO A 129 -11.31 -6.16 -3.53
C PRO A 129 -10.72 -5.31 -2.41
N PHE A 130 -9.60 -4.61 -2.64
CA PHE A 130 -9.07 -3.65 -1.68
C PHE A 130 -10.08 -2.54 -1.37
N SER A 131 -10.65 -1.92 -2.41
CA SER A 131 -11.64 -0.85 -2.29
C SER A 131 -12.94 -1.36 -1.67
N ALA A 132 -13.39 -2.57 -2.04
CA ALA A 132 -14.55 -3.19 -1.40
C ALA A 132 -14.32 -3.42 0.11
N SER A 133 -13.12 -3.89 0.49
CA SER A 133 -12.73 -4.05 1.89
C SER A 133 -12.75 -2.72 2.64
N ALA A 134 -12.11 -1.68 2.08
CA ALA A 134 -11.96 -0.37 2.72
C ALA A 134 -13.27 0.42 2.82
N PHE A 135 -14.06 0.48 1.73
CA PHE A 135 -15.22 1.39 1.66
C PHE A 135 -16.57 0.73 1.93
N TYR A 136 -16.66 -0.60 1.79
CA TYR A 136 -17.94 -1.31 1.97
C TYR A 136 -17.95 -2.16 3.24
N PHE A 137 -16.93 -3.00 3.45
CA PHE A 137 -16.92 -3.93 4.58
C PHE A 137 -16.48 -3.28 5.88
N MET A 138 -15.39 -2.49 5.89
CA MET A 138 -14.87 -1.89 7.11
C MET A 138 -15.87 -1.00 7.87
N PRO A 139 -16.60 -0.07 7.22
CA PRO A 139 -17.60 0.73 7.93
C PRO A 139 -18.69 -0.11 8.60
N ARG A 140 -19.10 -1.22 7.96
CA ARG A 140 -20.09 -2.15 8.52
C ARG A 140 -19.54 -2.93 9.71
N ILE A 141 -18.30 -3.38 9.62
CA ILE A 141 -17.60 -4.08 10.70
C ILE A 141 -17.51 -3.15 11.92
N PHE A 142 -17.07 -1.90 11.75
CA PHE A 142 -17.01 -0.93 12.84
C PHE A 142 -18.39 -0.63 13.45
N HIS A 143 -19.41 -0.45 12.60
CA HIS A 143 -20.77 -0.25 13.07
C HIS A 143 -21.31 -1.46 13.86
N GLN A 144 -20.98 -2.68 13.47
CA GLN A 144 -21.41 -3.90 14.15
C GLN A 144 -20.68 -4.11 15.48
N PHE A 145 -19.37 -3.81 15.54
CA PHE A 145 -18.63 -3.83 16.81
C PHE A 145 -19.14 -2.78 17.80
N ALA A 146 -19.56 -1.61 17.31
CA ALA A 146 -20.16 -0.58 18.15
C ALA A 146 -21.50 -1.01 18.79
N LEU A 147 -22.19 -2.00 18.23
CA LEU A 147 -23.49 -2.50 18.72
C LEU A 147 -23.36 -3.72 19.66
N ALA A 148 -22.16 -4.23 19.91
CA ALA A 148 -21.87 -5.27 20.91
C ALA A 148 -22.63 -6.62 20.80
N ASP A 149 -22.98 -7.08 19.60
CA ASP A 149 -23.79 -8.31 19.41
C ASP A 149 -23.03 -9.66 19.50
N GLY A 150 -21.75 -9.68 19.87
CA GLY A 150 -20.97 -10.90 20.20
C GLY A 150 -20.76 -11.94 19.08
N SER A 151 -21.44 -11.84 17.94
CA SER A 151 -21.26 -12.73 16.79
C SER A 151 -20.26 -12.14 15.80
N PRO A 152 -19.31 -12.93 15.23
CA PRO A 152 -18.46 -12.44 14.17
C PRO A 152 -19.35 -11.99 13.02
N PRO A 153 -19.34 -10.69 12.70
CA PRO A 153 -20.32 -10.18 11.77
C PRO A 153 -20.13 -10.84 10.40
N THR A 154 -21.21 -11.15 9.69
CA THR A 154 -21.11 -11.68 8.31
C THR A 154 -20.21 -10.79 7.43
N ALA A 155 -20.19 -9.48 7.70
CA ALA A 155 -19.30 -8.52 7.05
C ALA A 155 -17.80 -8.79 7.34
N PHE A 156 -17.44 -9.26 8.54
CA PHE A 156 -16.07 -9.65 8.88
C PHE A 156 -15.61 -10.86 8.08
N VAL A 157 -16.43 -11.92 8.02
CA VAL A 157 -16.12 -13.11 7.21
C VAL A 157 -16.00 -12.73 5.72
N ALA A 158 -16.91 -11.89 5.22
CA ALA A 158 -16.84 -11.40 3.85
C ALA A 158 -15.58 -10.56 3.59
N ALA A 159 -15.19 -9.67 4.51
CA ALA A 159 -13.96 -8.90 4.43
C ALA A 159 -12.71 -9.78 4.42
N PHE A 160 -12.71 -10.86 5.21
CA PHE A 160 -11.62 -11.82 5.24
C PHE A 160 -11.39 -12.48 3.87
N PHE A 161 -12.44 -13.00 3.24
CA PHE A 161 -12.33 -13.57 1.89
C PHE A 161 -11.98 -12.51 0.83
N CYS A 162 -12.50 -11.29 0.98
CA CYS A 162 -12.12 -10.17 0.12
C CYS A 162 -10.62 -9.86 0.23
N ASN A 163 -10.07 -9.90 1.45
CA ASN A 163 -8.65 -9.71 1.70
C ASN A 163 -7.80 -10.85 1.11
N LEU A 164 -8.22 -12.12 1.26
CA LEU A 164 -7.53 -13.24 0.61
C LEU A 164 -7.51 -13.11 -0.92
N LEU A 165 -8.62 -12.71 -1.53
CA LEU A 165 -8.70 -12.45 -2.96
C LEU A 165 -7.76 -11.30 -3.36
N TYR A 166 -7.74 -10.22 -2.59
CA TYR A 166 -6.81 -9.11 -2.78
C TYR A 166 -5.35 -9.58 -2.76
N LEU A 167 -4.94 -10.35 -1.74
CA LEU A 167 -3.58 -10.87 -1.61
C LEU A 167 -3.22 -11.80 -2.77
N GLY A 168 -4.14 -12.67 -3.20
CA GLY A 168 -3.94 -13.55 -4.35
C GLY A 168 -3.74 -12.77 -5.65
N LEU A 169 -4.56 -11.74 -5.91
CA LEU A 169 -4.42 -10.88 -7.08
C LEU A 169 -3.14 -10.04 -7.03
N LEU A 170 -2.76 -9.54 -5.85
CA LEU A 170 -1.52 -8.80 -5.66
C LEU A 170 -0.29 -9.67 -5.90
N LEU A 171 -0.29 -10.89 -5.38
CA LEU A 171 0.77 -11.88 -5.63
C LEU A 171 0.84 -12.23 -7.12
N GLY A 172 -0.30 -12.52 -7.74
CA GLY A 172 -0.39 -12.80 -9.18
C GLY A 172 0.16 -11.64 -10.01
N LEU A 173 -0.20 -10.40 -9.69
CA LEU A 173 0.34 -9.21 -10.34
C LEU A 173 1.85 -9.08 -10.11
N GLY A 174 2.33 -9.26 -8.88
CA GLY A 174 3.76 -9.23 -8.56
C GLY A 174 4.56 -10.26 -9.36
N LEU A 175 4.05 -11.49 -9.48
CA LEU A 175 4.65 -12.53 -10.30
C LEU A 175 4.69 -12.12 -11.78
N LEU A 176 3.57 -11.62 -12.32
CA LEU A 176 3.52 -11.14 -13.71
C LEU A 176 4.55 -10.04 -13.96
N LEU A 177 4.72 -9.10 -13.02
CA LEU A 177 5.70 -8.02 -13.12
C LEU A 177 7.15 -8.52 -13.02
N ALA A 178 7.39 -9.61 -12.28
CA ALA A 178 8.71 -10.21 -12.10
C ALA A 178 9.21 -11.02 -13.30
N MET A 179 8.34 -11.75 -14.00
CA MET A 179 8.79 -12.63 -15.10
C MET A 179 9.22 -11.85 -16.35
N LYS A 180 10.04 -12.49 -17.20
CA LYS A 180 10.67 -11.91 -18.40
C LYS A 180 9.65 -11.34 -19.40
N GLY A 181 10.05 -10.26 -20.08
CA GLY A 181 9.29 -9.64 -21.17
C GLY A 181 9.31 -10.47 -22.46
N GLN A 182 8.49 -10.07 -23.43
CA GLN A 182 8.50 -10.65 -24.77
C GLN A 182 9.72 -10.12 -25.56
N PRO A 183 10.55 -10.97 -26.18
CA PRO A 183 11.71 -10.51 -26.93
C PRO A 183 11.34 -9.85 -28.27
N GLN A 184 10.16 -10.16 -28.80
CA GLN A 184 9.65 -9.63 -30.06
C GLN A 184 8.86 -8.34 -29.82
N SER A 185 8.70 -7.55 -30.89
CA SER A 185 7.77 -6.42 -30.90
C SER A 185 6.34 -6.91 -30.69
N ASN A 186 5.54 -6.13 -29.96
CA ASN A 186 4.13 -6.42 -29.73
C ASN A 186 3.29 -5.16 -29.99
N ARG A 187 1.96 -5.25 -29.77
CA ARG A 187 1.02 -4.13 -29.98
C ARG A 187 1.35 -2.84 -29.18
N TYR A 188 2.27 -2.92 -28.22
CA TYR A 188 2.70 -1.79 -27.40
C TYR A 188 4.08 -1.24 -27.77
N GLY A 189 4.71 -1.79 -28.81
CA GLY A 189 5.96 -1.32 -29.39
C GLY A 189 7.09 -2.35 -29.37
N ASP A 190 8.25 -1.87 -29.80
CA ASP A 190 9.50 -2.63 -29.85
C ASP A 190 9.99 -3.01 -28.45
N PRO A 191 10.77 -4.11 -28.33
CA PRO A 191 11.37 -4.49 -27.06
C PRO A 191 12.14 -3.32 -26.45
N PRO A 192 12.03 -3.11 -25.12
CA PRO A 192 12.81 -2.08 -24.45
C PRO A 192 14.29 -2.37 -24.68
N GLU A 193 15.06 -1.36 -25.12
CA GLU A 193 16.49 -1.54 -25.37
C GLU A 193 17.15 -2.19 -24.15
N PRO A 194 17.89 -3.31 -24.32
CA PRO A 194 18.60 -3.92 -23.22
C PRO A 194 19.57 -2.88 -22.67
N GLY A 195 19.45 -2.56 -21.38
CA GLY A 195 20.41 -1.69 -20.73
C GLY A 195 21.79 -2.31 -20.91
N ARG A 196 22.69 -1.62 -21.62
CA ARG A 196 24.10 -2.01 -21.88
C ARG A 196 24.61 -3.07 -20.89
N GLY A 197 24.50 -4.36 -21.23
CA GLY A 197 24.79 -5.43 -20.27
C GLY A 197 24.33 -6.83 -20.67
N GLU A 198 23.28 -6.98 -21.49
CA GLU A 198 22.96 -8.28 -22.08
C GLU A 198 23.76 -8.46 -23.37
N ALA A 199 25.02 -8.85 -23.21
CA ALA A 199 25.77 -9.50 -24.28
C ALA A 199 25.02 -10.78 -24.65
N THR A 200 24.55 -10.83 -25.90
CA THR A 200 24.12 -12.05 -26.57
C THR A 200 25.22 -13.11 -26.51
N PRO A 201 24.90 -14.38 -26.23
CA PRO A 201 25.79 -15.48 -26.58
C PRO A 201 25.97 -15.59 -28.10
#